data_AF-W4L2T7-F1
#
_entry.id   AF-W4L2T7-F1
#
_cell.length_a   1.000
_cell.length_b   1.000
_cell.length_c   1.000
_cell.angle_alpha   90.00
_cell.angle_beta   90.00
_cell.angle_gamma   90.00
#
_symmetry.space_group_name_H-M   'P 1'
#
loop_
_entity.id
_entity.type
_entity.pdbx_description
1 polymer ?
#
loop_
_entity_poly.entity_id
_entity_poly.type
_entity_poly.pdbx_seq_one_letter_code
_entity_poly.pdbx_strand_id
1 'polypeptide(L)'
;IPVLNGGPLPTQYHEEIEGNAVFYLGEAENGFMDVVDQMVAAPETYHTRQYIDRRGQFQSLAQTPLPRWDLIDFDHYANMVIQITRGCPESCTFCNIPSLYGKITRLKEKSRIVQELDALYDAGWRGSVMAVDDNFVGNRDAIRLALQEDVIPWQKARGYPFQFFTQASVRVSDDLELLEAMHEAGFDKMFAGIESPVDESLKFMGARKNLQGETSLIDKVRAIQRYGMEVQAGFIMGLDTDPDDIAERMITFIREAGIPVAMVGILGVLRDTPDYKRFSRMGRLVEGVKYSGDSGIFSRELSYVPIIEPEELLARHRYVVERLNSAEIFFERCRTHYQYRELRPKSFMPITLTEVKACFRSLWRQGVKKGYRREYWKFLGYMLRHHPTDVPDGIRLAIQGHHLILTTRAALQVDEVKSFLDEALVHLKRFSQGYSETFQLNVGDSVTTLMQSIHHRFEHFQDDHRTLQHNASVLLRAAQEYCDLIREEFRHQLQGPLEGFQREIESILESYAKRSNWQATC
;
A
#
# COMPACT_ATOMS: atom_id res chain seq x y z
N ILE A 1 18.71 -15.83 26.14
CA ILE A 1 17.71 -14.82 26.54
C ILE A 1 16.37 -15.26 25.98
N PRO A 2 15.30 -15.33 26.78
CA PRO A 2 13.96 -15.61 26.29
C PRO A 2 13.53 -14.60 25.22
N VAL A 3 12.80 -15.05 24.21
CA VAL A 3 12.28 -14.19 23.13
C VAL A 3 10.77 -14.15 23.23
N LEU A 4 10.18 -12.95 23.31
CA LEU A 4 8.74 -12.73 23.22
C LEU A 4 8.41 -12.04 21.91
N ASN A 5 7.43 -12.56 21.18
CA ASN A 5 6.94 -12.02 19.92
C ASN A 5 5.45 -11.67 20.02
N GLY A 6 5.07 -10.49 19.53
CA GLY A 6 3.70 -9.97 19.64
C GLY A 6 3.38 -8.92 18.59
N GLY A 7 2.12 -8.47 18.58
CA GLY A 7 1.59 -7.54 17.59
C GLY A 7 0.71 -8.23 16.53
N PRO A 8 0.22 -7.48 15.52
CA PRO A 8 -0.78 -7.99 14.56
C PRO A 8 -0.31 -9.22 13.79
N LEU A 9 0.91 -9.20 13.24
CA LEU A 9 1.45 -10.30 12.46
C LEU A 9 1.60 -11.59 13.30
N PRO A 10 2.29 -11.60 14.47
CA PRO A 10 2.31 -12.77 15.33
C PRO A 10 0.93 -13.23 15.80
N THR A 11 0.02 -12.30 16.09
CA THR A 11 -1.34 -12.63 16.55
C THR A 11 -2.08 -13.52 15.54
N GLN A 12 -1.92 -13.27 14.24
CA GLN A 12 -2.61 -14.01 13.19
C GLN A 12 -1.78 -15.16 12.60
N TYR A 13 -0.46 -14.99 12.48
CA TYR A 13 0.42 -15.88 11.73
C TYR A 13 1.47 -16.58 12.60
N HIS A 14 1.28 -16.66 13.94
CA HIS A 14 2.23 -17.28 14.85
C HIS A 14 2.70 -18.65 14.39
N GLU A 15 1.80 -19.54 13.95
CA GLU A 15 2.12 -20.91 13.48
C GLU A 15 3.16 -20.95 12.35
N GLU A 16 3.23 -19.88 11.57
CA GLU A 16 4.09 -19.79 10.39
C GLU A 16 5.40 -19.02 10.65
N ILE A 17 5.57 -18.47 11.86
CA ILE A 17 6.80 -17.79 12.28
C ILE A 17 7.76 -18.84 12.85
N GLU A 18 8.92 -18.99 12.22
CA GLU A 18 9.96 -19.91 12.64
C GLU A 18 10.64 -19.49 13.96
N GLY A 19 11.23 -20.46 14.65
CA GLY A 19 12.01 -20.25 15.86
C GLY A 19 11.25 -20.51 17.16
N ASN A 20 12.05 -20.56 18.25
CA ASN A 20 11.55 -20.73 19.61
C ASN A 20 11.34 -19.35 20.24
N ALA A 21 10.08 -19.01 20.47
CA ALA A 21 9.68 -17.78 21.14
C ALA A 21 8.37 -18.01 21.92
N VAL A 22 8.14 -17.13 22.88
CA VAL A 22 6.83 -16.94 23.50
C VAL A 22 6.02 -16.01 22.60
N PHE A 23 4.90 -16.50 22.08
CA PHE A 23 4.00 -15.70 21.25
C PHE A 23 2.87 -15.14 22.12
N TYR A 24 2.87 -13.82 22.30
CA TYR A 24 1.81 -13.11 22.99
C TYR A 24 0.78 -12.65 21.94
N LEU A 25 -0.40 -13.27 21.93
CA LEU A 25 -1.44 -13.05 20.93
C LEU A 25 -2.50 -12.10 21.49
N GLY A 26 -2.70 -10.96 20.83
CA GLY A 26 -3.63 -9.91 21.27
C GLY A 26 -2.94 -8.66 21.85
N GLU A 27 -3.72 -7.83 22.53
CA GLU A 27 -3.27 -6.51 23.01
C GLU A 27 -2.43 -6.62 24.29
N ALA A 28 -1.31 -5.88 24.31
CA ALA A 28 -0.34 -5.92 25.40
C ALA A 28 -0.93 -5.43 26.73
N GLU A 29 -1.93 -4.56 26.70
CA GLU A 29 -2.61 -4.06 27.90
C GLU A 29 -3.28 -5.18 28.72
N ASN A 30 -3.48 -6.38 28.16
CA ASN A 30 -4.04 -7.54 28.86
C ASN A 30 -3.01 -8.40 29.61
N GLY A 31 -2.10 -7.76 30.34
CA GLY A 31 -1.15 -8.48 31.22
C GLY A 31 0.21 -8.80 30.57
N PHE A 32 0.64 -8.05 29.57
CA PHE A 32 1.99 -8.19 29.01
C PHE A 32 3.08 -8.04 30.07
N MET A 33 2.97 -7.06 30.97
CA MET A 33 3.98 -6.83 32.01
C MET A 33 4.08 -8.01 32.98
N ASP A 34 2.94 -8.63 33.34
CA ASP A 34 2.94 -9.83 34.19
C ASP A 34 3.71 -10.99 33.53
N VAL A 35 3.60 -11.13 32.21
CA VAL A 35 4.34 -12.13 31.43
C VAL A 35 5.83 -11.80 31.41
N VAL A 36 6.19 -10.54 31.18
CA VAL A 36 7.60 -10.10 31.20
C VAL A 36 8.23 -10.38 32.55
N ASP A 37 7.55 -10.06 33.66
CA ASP A 37 8.05 -10.30 35.01
C ASP A 37 8.27 -11.80 35.28
N GLN A 38 7.36 -12.66 34.82
CA GLN A 38 7.53 -14.12 34.90
C GLN A 38 8.72 -14.61 34.07
N MET A 39 8.89 -14.07 32.86
CA MET A 39 10.02 -14.41 31.99
C MET A 39 11.37 -13.99 32.56
N VAL A 40 11.42 -12.86 33.26
CA VAL A 40 12.62 -12.39 33.96
C VAL A 40 12.92 -13.25 35.20
N ALA A 41 11.88 -13.66 35.93
CA ALA A 41 12.02 -14.48 37.13
C ALA A 41 12.45 -15.93 36.84
N ALA A 42 12.02 -16.49 35.71
CA ALA A 42 12.29 -17.88 35.33
C ALA A 42 12.66 -18.01 33.83
N PRO A 43 13.77 -17.40 33.37
CA PRO A 43 14.10 -17.34 31.94
C PRO A 43 14.28 -18.72 31.32
N GLU A 44 14.75 -19.69 32.09
CA GLU A 44 14.96 -21.09 31.66
C GLU A 44 13.67 -21.74 31.11
N THR A 45 12.50 -21.30 31.61
CA THR A 45 11.19 -21.82 31.22
C THR A 45 10.74 -21.32 29.85
N TYR A 46 11.32 -20.23 29.33
CA TYR A 46 10.84 -19.52 28.14
C TYR A 46 11.79 -19.61 26.94
N HIS A 47 12.55 -20.71 26.86
CA HIS A 47 13.40 -21.04 25.70
C HIS A 47 12.71 -21.94 24.67
N THR A 48 11.52 -22.44 24.98
CA THR A 48 10.70 -23.23 24.06
C THR A 48 9.58 -22.40 23.48
N ARG A 49 9.03 -22.88 22.37
CA ARG A 49 7.88 -22.28 21.73
C ARG A 49 6.64 -22.37 22.61
N GLN A 50 6.04 -21.23 22.93
CA GLN A 50 4.86 -21.13 23.80
C GLN A 50 3.86 -20.10 23.27
N TYR A 51 2.59 -20.27 23.61
CA TYR A 51 1.52 -19.36 23.19
C TYR A 51 0.80 -18.82 24.42
N ILE A 52 0.69 -17.50 24.51
CA ILE A 52 -0.10 -16.79 25.50
C ILE A 52 -1.22 -16.08 24.74
N ASP A 53 -2.38 -16.70 24.72
CA ASP A 53 -3.53 -16.22 23.95
C ASP A 53 -4.42 -15.30 24.79
N ARG A 54 -4.39 -14.01 24.45
CA ARG A 54 -5.24 -12.95 25.03
C ARG A 54 -6.17 -12.35 23.98
N ARG A 55 -6.33 -12.98 22.81
CA ARG A 55 -7.21 -12.49 21.75
C ARG A 55 -8.65 -12.38 22.27
N GLY A 56 -9.35 -11.33 21.85
CA GLY A 56 -10.71 -11.03 22.30
C GLY A 56 -10.84 -10.53 23.74
N GLN A 57 -9.74 -10.48 24.50
CA GLN A 57 -9.68 -9.79 25.80
C GLN A 57 -9.24 -8.35 25.52
N PHE A 58 -10.00 -7.37 25.98
CA PHE A 58 -9.76 -5.97 25.69
C PHE A 58 -9.84 -5.15 26.97
N GLN A 59 -8.77 -4.42 27.30
CA GLN A 59 -8.80 -3.44 28.37
C GLN A 59 -9.32 -2.08 27.90
N SER A 60 -9.72 -1.25 28.85
CA SER A 60 -9.99 0.16 28.57
C SER A 60 -8.72 0.86 28.06
N LEU A 61 -8.88 1.75 27.07
CA LEU A 61 -7.78 2.62 26.62
C LEU A 61 -7.65 3.89 27.46
N ALA A 62 -8.52 4.09 28.46
CA ALA A 62 -8.61 5.31 29.25
C ALA A 62 -7.24 5.83 29.73
N GLN A 63 -6.36 4.92 30.16
CA GLN A 63 -5.06 5.26 30.75
C GLN A 63 -3.93 4.38 30.19
N THR A 64 -3.87 4.21 28.87
CA THR A 64 -2.66 3.63 28.26
C THR A 64 -1.43 4.46 28.61
N PRO A 65 -0.26 3.84 28.83
CA PRO A 65 0.96 4.58 29.17
C PRO A 65 1.37 5.53 28.04
N LEU A 66 2.07 6.61 28.38
CA LEU A 66 2.63 7.53 27.40
C LEU A 66 3.77 6.84 26.62
N PRO A 67 3.86 7.04 25.30
CA PRO A 67 5.00 6.57 24.53
C PRO A 67 6.32 7.20 25.03
N ARG A 68 7.40 6.41 25.02
CA ARG A 68 8.75 6.85 25.41
C ARG A 68 9.45 7.57 24.25
N TRP A 69 9.01 8.80 23.97
CA TRP A 69 9.57 9.62 22.88
C TRP A 69 11.06 9.95 23.07
N ASP A 70 11.58 9.88 24.30
CA ASP A 70 12.99 10.05 24.62
C ASP A 70 13.89 8.92 24.07
N LEU A 71 13.31 7.80 23.63
CA LEU A 71 14.03 6.71 22.96
C LEU A 71 14.08 6.86 21.44
N ILE A 72 13.40 7.88 20.89
CA ILE A 72 13.23 8.07 19.45
C ILE A 72 14.12 9.21 18.99
N ASP A 73 14.87 8.97 17.91
CA ASP A 73 15.52 10.04 17.15
C ASP A 73 14.56 10.54 16.06
N PHE A 74 14.05 11.76 16.21
CA PHE A 74 13.05 12.33 15.31
C PHE A 74 13.56 12.54 13.88
N ASP A 75 14.87 12.65 13.66
CA ASP A 75 15.43 12.84 12.32
C ASP A 75 15.26 11.60 11.43
N HIS A 76 14.97 10.43 12.02
CA HIS A 76 14.69 9.19 11.30
C HIS A 76 13.23 9.06 10.81
N TYR A 77 12.34 9.98 11.19
CA TYR A 77 10.90 9.84 10.93
C TYR A 77 10.31 11.05 10.24
N ALA A 78 9.47 10.82 9.22
CA ALA A 78 8.77 11.87 8.51
C ALA A 78 7.53 12.39 9.28
N ASN A 79 6.94 11.56 10.14
CA ASN A 79 5.74 11.87 10.91
C ASN A 79 5.81 11.16 12.26
N MET A 80 5.25 11.77 13.30
CA MET A 80 4.98 11.11 14.58
C MET A 80 3.57 10.52 14.59
N VAL A 81 3.26 9.72 15.61
CA VAL A 81 1.98 9.01 15.71
C VAL A 81 1.37 9.16 17.09
N ILE A 82 0.05 9.22 17.14
CA ILE A 82 -0.77 9.04 18.34
C ILE A 82 -1.88 8.04 18.00
N GLN A 83 -2.40 7.33 19.00
CA GLN A 83 -3.60 6.50 18.83
C GLN A 83 -4.68 7.06 19.74
N ILE A 84 -5.87 7.34 19.22
CA ILE A 84 -6.97 7.90 20.01
C ILE A 84 -8.01 6.82 20.32
N THR A 85 -8.28 5.96 19.35
CA THR A 85 -9.20 4.82 19.42
C THR A 85 -8.54 3.50 19.02
N ARG A 86 -9.20 2.41 19.40
CA ARG A 86 -8.89 1.05 18.91
C ARG A 86 -10.20 0.26 18.73
N GLY A 87 -10.25 -0.56 17.69
CA GLY A 87 -11.44 -1.31 17.29
C GLY A 87 -12.28 -0.57 16.24
N CYS A 88 -13.11 -1.32 15.50
CA CYS A 88 -13.92 -0.75 14.42
C CYS A 88 -15.28 -1.46 14.33
N PRO A 89 -16.42 -0.73 14.32
CA PRO A 89 -17.76 -1.32 14.30
C PRO A 89 -18.17 -1.84 12.92
N GLU A 90 -17.37 -1.52 11.90
CA GLU A 90 -17.63 -1.91 10.53
C GLU A 90 -17.48 -3.41 10.32
N SER A 91 -18.12 -3.94 9.28
CA SER A 91 -18.12 -5.37 8.96
C SER A 91 -17.61 -5.64 7.54
N CYS A 92 -16.61 -4.86 7.11
CA CYS A 92 -15.88 -5.11 5.87
C CYS A 92 -15.30 -6.54 5.90
N THR A 93 -15.61 -7.35 4.89
CA THR A 93 -15.34 -8.79 4.91
C THR A 93 -13.88 -9.14 4.65
N PHE A 94 -13.12 -8.23 4.05
CA PHE A 94 -11.67 -8.32 3.79
C PHE A 94 -10.80 -7.84 4.97
N CYS A 95 -11.40 -7.20 5.97
CA CYS A 95 -10.67 -6.47 7.02
C CYS A 95 -10.48 -7.33 8.29
N ASN A 96 -9.26 -7.35 8.84
CA ASN A 96 -8.90 -8.07 10.07
C ASN A 96 -8.99 -7.21 11.34
N ILE A 97 -9.32 -5.92 11.25
CA ILE A 97 -9.43 -5.05 12.43
C ILE A 97 -10.44 -5.56 13.45
N PRO A 98 -11.66 -6.02 13.07
CA PRO A 98 -12.60 -6.59 14.04
C PRO A 98 -12.08 -7.85 14.74
N SER A 99 -11.24 -8.68 14.09
CA SER A 99 -10.68 -9.88 14.71
C SER A 99 -9.50 -9.56 15.63
N LEU A 100 -8.71 -8.52 15.31
CA LEU A 100 -7.58 -8.06 16.11
C LEU A 100 -8.00 -7.24 17.34
N TYR A 101 -8.88 -6.26 17.14
CA TYR A 101 -9.14 -5.18 18.11
C TYR A 101 -10.59 -5.09 18.58
N GLY A 102 -11.46 -5.95 18.04
CA GLY A 102 -12.87 -6.01 18.37
C GLY A 102 -13.74 -5.01 17.59
N LYS A 103 -15.06 -5.18 17.73
CA LYS A 103 -16.08 -4.35 17.06
C LYS A 103 -16.49 -3.09 17.81
N ILE A 104 -16.02 -2.92 19.04
CA ILE A 104 -16.35 -1.76 19.86
C ILE A 104 -15.19 -0.78 19.76
N THR A 105 -15.46 0.42 19.27
CA THR A 105 -14.50 1.53 19.27
C THR A 105 -14.25 1.97 20.71
N ARG A 106 -13.11 1.58 21.29
CA ARG A 106 -12.65 2.06 22.59
C ARG A 106 -11.85 3.34 22.39
N LEU A 107 -12.01 4.30 23.29
CA LEU A 107 -11.35 5.62 23.24
C LEU A 107 -10.45 5.81 24.46
N LYS A 108 -9.36 6.54 24.30
CA LYS A 108 -8.59 7.09 25.43
C LYS A 108 -9.39 8.16 26.17
N GLU A 109 -9.02 8.41 27.43
CA GLU A 109 -9.51 9.63 28.11
C GLU A 109 -8.98 10.86 27.39
N LYS A 110 -9.79 11.92 27.30
CA LYS A 110 -9.39 13.13 26.55
C LYS A 110 -8.13 13.77 27.13
N SER A 111 -8.00 13.75 28.46
CA SER A 111 -6.78 14.20 29.15
C SER A 111 -5.55 13.37 28.76
N ARG A 112 -5.72 12.09 28.41
CA ARG A 112 -4.62 11.23 27.95
C ARG A 112 -4.16 11.65 26.55
N ILE A 113 -5.09 12.01 25.67
CA ILE A 113 -4.78 12.54 24.34
C ILE A 113 -3.92 13.80 24.48
N VAL A 114 -4.34 14.74 25.32
CA VAL A 114 -3.58 15.98 25.58
C VAL A 114 -2.19 15.67 26.14
N GLN A 115 -2.07 14.71 27.08
CA GLN A 115 -0.78 14.33 27.64
C GLN A 115 0.17 13.70 26.61
N GLU A 116 -0.35 12.96 25.63
CA GLU A 116 0.47 12.46 24.51
C GLU A 116 0.93 13.58 23.57
N LEU A 117 0.07 14.57 23.33
CA LEU A 117 0.42 15.76 22.57
C LEU A 117 1.47 16.61 23.31
N ASP A 118 1.32 16.80 24.62
CA ASP A 118 2.32 17.47 25.47
C ASP A 118 3.65 16.73 25.44
N ALA A 119 3.65 15.39 25.59
CA ALA A 119 4.87 14.60 25.56
C ALA A 119 5.65 14.73 24.23
N LEU A 120 4.94 14.75 23.08
CA LEU A 120 5.55 15.02 21.78
C LEU A 120 6.07 16.46 21.67
N TYR A 121 5.28 17.43 22.14
CA TYR A 121 5.61 18.84 22.08
C TYR A 121 6.86 19.15 22.93
N ASP A 122 6.94 18.59 24.14
CA ASP A 122 8.03 18.76 25.09
C ASP A 122 9.31 18.06 24.63
N ALA A 123 9.18 16.92 23.93
CA ALA A 123 10.31 16.27 23.26
C ALA A 123 10.87 17.10 22.08
N GLY A 124 10.14 18.13 21.62
CA GLY A 124 10.60 19.08 20.60
C GLY A 124 10.04 18.83 19.19
N TRP A 125 9.20 17.81 18.99
CA TRP A 125 8.59 17.56 17.69
C TRP A 125 7.64 18.70 17.29
N ARG A 126 7.69 19.13 16.03
CA ARG A 126 6.71 20.05 15.41
C ARG A 126 6.44 19.55 13.99
N GLY A 127 5.20 19.64 13.55
CA GLY A 127 4.80 19.17 12.21
C GLY A 127 3.83 18.00 12.25
N SER A 128 4.02 17.05 11.35
CA SER A 128 3.00 16.05 11.02
C SER A 128 2.84 14.98 12.11
N VAL A 129 1.60 14.73 12.52
CA VAL A 129 1.22 13.72 13.51
C VAL A 129 0.03 12.90 12.98
N MET A 130 0.20 11.59 12.87
CA MET A 130 -0.86 10.68 12.45
C MET A 130 -1.68 10.22 13.66
N ALA A 131 -3.00 10.36 13.60
CA ALA A 131 -3.87 9.50 14.39
C ALA A 131 -3.96 8.13 13.68
N VAL A 132 -3.31 7.12 14.25
CA VAL A 132 -3.14 5.78 13.60
C VAL A 132 -4.36 4.86 13.77
N ASP A 133 -5.47 5.42 14.20
CA ASP A 133 -6.76 4.78 14.34
C ASP A 133 -7.23 4.16 13.01
N ASP A 134 -7.64 2.89 13.02
CA ASP A 134 -8.12 2.19 11.81
C ASP A 134 -9.41 2.81 11.23
N ASN A 135 -10.21 3.43 12.10
CA ASN A 135 -11.35 4.25 11.74
C ASN A 135 -11.55 5.32 12.81
N PHE A 136 -10.88 6.45 12.65
CA PHE A 136 -10.91 7.56 13.60
C PHE A 136 -12.32 8.01 13.97
N VAL A 137 -13.25 7.94 13.02
CA VAL A 137 -14.65 8.34 13.22
C VAL A 137 -15.55 7.18 13.68
N GLY A 138 -14.96 6.09 14.18
CA GLY A 138 -15.68 4.93 14.72
C GLY A 138 -16.55 5.25 15.94
N ASN A 139 -16.31 6.40 16.61
CA ASN A 139 -17.19 6.99 17.62
C ASN A 139 -17.23 8.52 17.45
N ARG A 140 -18.02 8.97 16.48
CA ARG A 140 -18.09 10.38 16.04
C ARG A 140 -18.31 11.38 17.17
N ASP A 141 -19.28 11.11 18.05
CA ASP A 141 -19.62 12.05 19.13
C ASP A 141 -18.49 12.19 20.14
N ALA A 142 -17.89 11.07 20.57
CA ALA A 142 -16.81 11.12 21.53
C ALA A 142 -15.56 11.80 20.95
N ILE A 143 -15.28 11.59 19.67
CA ILE A 143 -14.18 12.24 18.95
C ILE A 143 -14.44 13.74 18.79
N ARG A 144 -15.62 14.14 18.32
CA ARG A 144 -16.00 15.55 18.19
C ARG A 144 -15.83 16.28 19.51
N LEU A 145 -16.29 15.67 20.61
CA LEU A 145 -16.16 16.22 21.95
C LEU A 145 -14.70 16.32 22.40
N ALA A 146 -13.88 15.29 22.17
CA ALA A 146 -12.44 15.32 22.47
C ALA A 146 -11.69 16.40 21.68
N LEU A 147 -12.05 16.59 20.40
CA LEU A 147 -11.47 17.65 19.58
C LEU A 147 -11.86 19.04 20.09
N GLN A 148 -13.16 19.27 20.35
CA GLN A 148 -13.70 20.56 20.76
C GLN A 148 -13.24 21.01 22.14
N GLU A 149 -13.25 20.11 23.13
CA GLU A 149 -12.97 20.47 24.52
C GLU A 149 -11.47 20.52 24.84
N ASP A 150 -10.65 19.71 24.17
CA ASP A 150 -9.27 19.50 24.59
C ASP A 150 -8.25 19.79 23.47
N VAL A 151 -8.37 19.14 22.30
CA VAL A 151 -7.34 19.24 21.24
C VAL A 151 -7.32 20.63 20.58
N ILE A 152 -8.49 21.19 20.26
CA ILE A 152 -8.59 22.52 19.63
C ILE A 152 -8.03 23.62 20.56
N PRO A 153 -8.45 23.72 21.84
CA PRO A 153 -7.85 24.68 22.76
C PRO A 153 -6.34 24.49 22.92
N TRP A 154 -5.88 23.24 23.00
CA TRP A 154 -4.46 22.92 23.12
C TRP A 154 -3.64 23.41 21.91
N GLN A 155 -4.13 23.15 20.70
CA GLN A 155 -3.51 23.61 19.44
C GLN A 155 -3.49 25.14 19.36
N LYS A 156 -4.64 25.79 19.64
CA LYS A 156 -4.76 27.26 19.61
C LYS A 156 -3.79 27.94 20.60
N ALA A 157 -3.71 27.43 21.83
CA ALA A 157 -2.82 27.97 22.86
C ALA A 157 -1.33 27.90 22.49
N ARG A 158 -0.93 26.98 21.59
CA ARG A 158 0.46 26.77 21.16
C ARG A 158 0.74 27.23 19.73
N GLY A 159 -0.23 27.87 19.07
CA GLY A 159 -0.07 28.37 17.70
C GLY A 159 -0.05 27.27 16.63
N TYR A 160 -0.83 26.20 16.83
CA TYR A 160 -0.97 25.08 15.90
C TYR A 160 0.35 24.35 15.54
N PRO A 161 1.10 23.84 16.54
CA PRO A 161 2.37 23.16 16.31
C PRO A 161 2.28 21.85 15.51
N PHE A 162 1.10 21.23 15.45
CA PHE A 162 0.90 19.93 14.80
C PHE A 162 -0.05 20.00 13.60
N GLN A 163 0.30 19.28 12.54
CA GLN A 163 -0.56 18.99 11.40
C GLN A 163 -1.08 17.56 11.53
N PHE A 164 -2.38 17.40 11.72
CA PHE A 164 -2.95 16.08 11.93
C PHE A 164 -3.38 15.42 10.61
N PHE A 165 -3.20 14.11 10.54
CA PHE A 165 -3.80 13.28 9.51
C PHE A 165 -4.24 11.94 10.07
N THR A 166 -5.20 11.28 9.42
CA THR A 166 -5.81 10.07 9.98
C THR A 166 -6.37 9.14 8.90
N GLN A 167 -6.77 7.93 9.30
CA GLN A 167 -7.65 7.08 8.51
C GLN A 167 -9.09 7.16 9.03
N ALA A 168 -10.07 7.26 8.12
CA ALA A 168 -11.48 7.34 8.50
C ALA A 168 -12.40 6.87 7.38
N SER A 169 -13.62 6.47 7.74
CA SER A 169 -14.69 6.27 6.75
C SER A 169 -15.09 7.60 6.09
N VAL A 170 -15.39 7.56 4.78
CA VAL A 170 -15.97 8.72 4.07
C VAL A 170 -17.28 9.21 4.67
N ARG A 171 -17.96 8.41 5.51
CA ARG A 171 -19.17 8.80 6.26
C ARG A 171 -18.98 10.01 7.18
N VAL A 172 -17.74 10.41 7.47
CA VAL A 172 -17.49 11.68 8.14
C VAL A 172 -18.11 12.87 7.39
N SER A 173 -18.29 12.75 6.06
CA SER A 173 -18.97 13.75 5.23
C SER A 173 -20.39 14.07 5.66
N ASP A 174 -21.05 13.12 6.33
CA ASP A 174 -22.44 13.25 6.75
C ASP A 174 -22.57 14.04 8.08
N ASP A 175 -21.44 14.39 8.71
CA ASP A 175 -21.33 15.10 9.99
C ASP A 175 -20.47 16.36 9.83
N LEU A 176 -21.11 17.47 9.45
CA LEU A 176 -20.44 18.74 9.17
C LEU A 176 -19.80 19.35 10.43
N GLU A 177 -20.37 19.12 11.62
CA GLU A 177 -19.78 19.60 12.88
C GLU A 177 -18.49 18.87 13.21
N LEU A 178 -18.43 17.56 12.93
CA LEU A 178 -17.20 16.80 13.09
C LEU A 178 -16.14 17.21 12.06
N LEU A 179 -16.52 17.45 10.79
CA LEU A 179 -15.58 17.99 9.80
C LEU A 179 -15.03 19.36 10.20
N GLU A 180 -15.88 20.24 10.75
CA GLU A 180 -15.46 21.53 11.29
C GLU A 180 -14.51 21.35 12.48
N ALA A 181 -14.82 20.45 13.41
CA ALA A 181 -13.94 20.14 14.53
C ALA A 181 -12.58 19.58 14.09
N MET A 182 -12.55 18.69 13.09
CA MET A 182 -11.31 18.19 12.50
C MET A 182 -10.49 19.32 11.87
N HIS A 183 -11.14 20.18 11.08
CA HIS A 183 -10.50 21.36 10.51
C HIS A 183 -9.91 22.28 11.59
N GLU A 184 -10.71 22.65 12.59
CA GLU A 184 -10.31 23.54 13.68
C GLU A 184 -9.20 22.95 14.56
N ALA A 185 -9.10 21.62 14.65
CA ALA A 185 -8.03 20.90 15.35
C ALA A 185 -6.72 20.87 14.54
N GLY A 186 -6.75 21.20 13.25
CA GLY A 186 -5.59 21.23 12.38
C GLY A 186 -5.37 19.96 11.55
N PHE A 187 -6.43 19.19 11.29
CA PHE A 187 -6.36 18.10 10.32
C PHE A 187 -6.20 18.65 8.90
N ASP A 188 -5.21 18.15 8.16
CA ASP A 188 -4.90 18.60 6.79
C ASP A 188 -5.00 17.47 5.75
N LYS A 189 -5.10 16.21 6.19
CA LYS A 189 -5.15 15.00 5.37
C LYS A 189 -6.04 13.94 5.99
N MET A 190 -6.68 13.15 5.13
CA MET A 190 -7.44 11.97 5.55
C MET A 190 -7.27 10.84 4.52
N PHE A 191 -6.90 9.66 4.99
CA PHE A 191 -6.98 8.43 4.20
C PHE A 191 -8.39 7.83 4.33
N ALA A 192 -9.07 7.72 3.19
CA ALA A 192 -10.44 7.27 3.09
C ALA A 192 -10.55 5.88 2.46
N GLY A 193 -11.17 4.94 3.17
CA GLY A 193 -11.54 3.63 2.64
C GLY A 193 -12.76 3.74 1.72
N ILE A 194 -12.57 4.17 0.47
CA ILE A 194 -13.63 4.24 -0.56
C ILE A 194 -13.90 2.84 -1.11
N GLU A 195 -12.85 2.05 -1.30
CA GLU A 195 -12.81 0.66 -1.74
C GLU A 195 -13.25 0.42 -3.19
N SER A 196 -14.41 0.93 -3.60
CA SER A 196 -14.90 0.81 -4.97
C SER A 196 -15.92 1.89 -5.30
N PRO A 197 -15.95 2.42 -6.54
CA PRO A 197 -17.04 3.26 -7.01
C PRO A 197 -18.28 2.47 -7.43
N VAL A 198 -18.27 1.14 -7.29
CA VAL A 198 -19.36 0.24 -7.72
C VAL A 198 -20.12 -0.29 -6.51
N ASP A 199 -21.43 -0.05 -6.48
CA ASP A 199 -22.30 -0.42 -5.36
C ASP A 199 -22.31 -1.93 -5.07
N GLU A 200 -22.35 -2.78 -6.09
CA GLU A 200 -22.35 -4.23 -5.90
C GLU A 200 -21.02 -4.72 -5.31
N SER A 201 -19.89 -4.16 -5.74
CA SER A 201 -18.57 -4.42 -5.14
C SER A 201 -18.52 -3.99 -3.66
N LEU A 202 -19.10 -2.84 -3.31
CA LEU A 202 -19.20 -2.41 -1.91
C LEU A 202 -20.08 -3.33 -1.06
N LYS A 203 -21.20 -3.82 -1.62
CA LYS A 203 -22.06 -4.81 -0.94
C LYS A 203 -21.34 -6.14 -0.74
N PHE A 204 -20.63 -6.61 -1.76
CA PHE A 204 -19.85 -7.86 -1.72
C PHE A 204 -18.78 -7.85 -0.63
N MET A 205 -18.07 -6.73 -0.50
CA MET A 205 -17.04 -6.52 0.53
C MET A 205 -17.60 -6.19 1.92
N GLY A 206 -18.91 -6.11 2.10
CA GLY A 206 -19.51 -5.64 3.36
C GLY A 206 -19.20 -4.18 3.71
N ALA A 207 -18.64 -3.40 2.77
CA ALA A 207 -18.29 -1.98 2.90
C ALA A 207 -19.53 -1.06 2.83
N ARG A 208 -20.65 -1.49 3.40
CA ARG A 208 -21.97 -0.85 3.30
C ARG A 208 -22.00 0.58 3.85
N LYS A 209 -21.06 0.92 4.74
CA LYS A 209 -20.81 2.28 5.22
C LYS A 209 -20.76 3.33 4.09
N ASN A 210 -20.19 2.95 2.95
CA ASN A 210 -19.99 3.85 1.81
C ASN A 210 -21.29 4.10 1.04
N LEU A 211 -22.27 3.19 1.17
CA LEU A 211 -23.60 3.24 0.54
C LEU A 211 -24.68 3.90 1.40
N GLN A 212 -24.36 4.30 2.63
CA GLN A 212 -25.33 4.91 3.53
C GLN A 212 -25.52 6.39 3.22
N GLY A 213 -26.74 6.90 3.45
CA GLY A 213 -27.10 8.28 3.14
C GLY A 213 -27.48 8.49 1.67
N GLU A 214 -27.87 9.71 1.33
CA GLU A 214 -28.28 10.10 -0.03
C GLU A 214 -27.14 10.75 -0.83
N THR A 215 -26.04 11.11 -0.15
CA THR A 215 -24.88 11.77 -0.76
C THR A 215 -24.07 10.78 -1.58
N SER A 216 -23.78 11.15 -2.83
CA SER A 216 -22.92 10.36 -3.71
C SER A 216 -21.50 10.26 -3.16
N LEU A 217 -20.76 9.19 -3.48
CA LEU A 217 -19.36 9.03 -3.02
C LEU A 217 -18.46 10.20 -3.43
N ILE A 218 -18.67 10.75 -4.63
CA ILE A 218 -17.90 11.89 -5.11
C ILE A 218 -18.19 13.15 -4.29
N ASP A 219 -19.44 13.38 -3.91
CA ASP A 219 -19.81 14.53 -3.09
C ASP A 219 -19.36 14.37 -1.63
N LYS A 220 -19.29 13.13 -1.13
CA LYS A 220 -18.67 12.85 0.18
C LYS A 220 -17.19 13.24 0.19
N VAL A 221 -16.43 12.85 -0.84
CA VAL A 221 -15.01 13.25 -0.99
C VAL A 221 -14.89 14.77 -1.06
N ARG A 222 -15.72 15.44 -1.88
CA ARG A 222 -15.71 16.90 -2.00
C ARG A 222 -16.05 17.60 -0.69
N ALA A 223 -17.01 17.06 0.09
CA ALA A 223 -17.33 17.61 1.40
C ALA A 223 -16.11 17.64 2.32
N ILE A 224 -15.33 16.56 2.37
CA ILE A 224 -14.08 16.52 3.16
C ILE A 224 -13.06 17.54 2.64
N GLN A 225 -12.89 17.62 1.31
CA GLN A 225 -11.96 18.56 0.67
C GLN A 225 -12.31 20.03 0.93
N ARG A 226 -13.60 20.39 0.96
CA ARG A 226 -14.06 21.75 1.29
C ARG A 226 -13.53 22.22 2.64
N TYR A 227 -13.41 21.31 3.62
CA TYR A 227 -12.86 21.60 4.93
C TYR A 227 -11.32 21.67 4.99
N GLY A 228 -10.66 21.76 3.83
CA GLY A 228 -9.22 22.00 3.74
C GLY A 228 -8.36 20.74 3.75
N MET A 229 -8.97 19.56 3.85
CA MET A 229 -8.28 18.27 3.95
C MET A 229 -8.00 17.66 2.58
N GLU A 230 -6.76 17.24 2.34
CA GLU A 230 -6.42 16.35 1.23
C GLU A 230 -7.00 14.96 1.50
N VAL A 231 -7.82 14.46 0.57
CA VAL A 231 -8.30 13.08 0.61
C VAL A 231 -7.33 12.19 -0.16
N GLN A 232 -6.75 11.25 0.57
CA GLN A 232 -6.08 10.07 0.03
C GLN A 232 -7.06 8.91 0.11
N ALA A 233 -7.00 7.94 -0.80
CA ALA A 233 -7.99 6.86 -0.78
C ALA A 233 -7.46 5.49 -1.19
N GLY A 234 -8.00 4.47 -0.55
CA GLY A 234 -7.81 3.05 -0.90
C GLY A 234 -8.93 2.55 -1.81
N PHE A 235 -8.55 1.71 -2.78
CA PHE A 235 -9.44 1.00 -3.70
C PHE A 235 -8.99 -0.45 -3.85
N ILE A 236 -9.95 -1.35 -4.05
CA ILE A 236 -9.73 -2.79 -4.13
C ILE A 236 -10.34 -3.32 -5.43
N MET A 237 -9.51 -3.93 -6.26
CA MET A 237 -9.89 -4.65 -7.48
C MET A 237 -9.83 -6.17 -7.31
N GLY A 238 -10.49 -6.89 -8.21
CA GLY A 238 -10.45 -8.36 -8.27
C GLY A 238 -11.62 -9.02 -7.51
N LEU A 239 -12.64 -8.25 -7.18
CA LEU A 239 -13.82 -8.76 -6.51
C LEU A 239 -14.65 -9.57 -7.49
N ASP A 240 -15.31 -10.63 -7.02
CA ASP A 240 -16.16 -11.49 -7.85
C ASP A 240 -17.33 -10.73 -8.50
N THR A 241 -17.66 -9.55 -7.97
CA THR A 241 -18.73 -8.67 -8.46
C THR A 241 -18.21 -7.45 -9.22
N ASP A 242 -16.90 -7.31 -9.42
CA ASP A 242 -16.38 -6.22 -10.22
C ASP A 242 -16.85 -6.37 -11.68
N PRO A 243 -17.38 -5.31 -12.31
CA PRO A 243 -17.77 -5.36 -13.71
C PRO A 243 -16.54 -5.35 -14.62
N ASP A 244 -16.72 -5.71 -15.90
CA ASP A 244 -15.64 -5.74 -16.88
C ASP A 244 -14.95 -4.38 -17.08
N ASP A 245 -15.70 -3.28 -16.91
CA ASP A 245 -15.22 -1.91 -17.05
C ASP A 245 -14.74 -1.29 -15.72
N ILE A 246 -14.49 -2.10 -14.67
CA ILE A 246 -14.09 -1.63 -13.33
C ILE A 246 -12.87 -0.69 -13.37
N ALA A 247 -11.89 -0.98 -14.22
CA ALA A 247 -10.68 -0.18 -14.38
C ALA A 247 -11.02 1.27 -14.78
N GLU A 248 -11.88 1.44 -15.79
CA GLU A 248 -12.30 2.76 -16.27
C GLU A 248 -13.17 3.50 -15.24
N ARG A 249 -14.04 2.78 -14.52
CA ARG A 249 -14.84 3.36 -13.44
C ARG A 249 -13.98 3.91 -12.32
N MET A 250 -12.95 3.17 -11.91
CA MET A 250 -12.00 3.63 -10.88
C MET A 250 -11.21 4.84 -11.36
N ILE A 251 -10.63 4.79 -12.57
CA ILE A 251 -9.88 5.92 -13.14
C ILE A 251 -10.76 7.16 -13.21
N THR A 252 -11.98 7.03 -13.72
CA THR A 252 -12.95 8.14 -13.86
C THR A 252 -13.31 8.72 -12.50
N PHE A 253 -13.73 7.89 -11.54
CA PHE A 253 -14.08 8.35 -10.20
C PHE A 253 -12.92 9.09 -9.50
N ILE A 254 -11.72 8.51 -9.53
CA ILE A 254 -10.53 9.07 -8.87
C ILE A 254 -10.13 10.41 -9.50
N ARG A 255 -10.30 10.56 -10.82
CA ARG A 255 -10.06 11.80 -11.55
C ARG A 255 -11.07 12.88 -11.20
N GLU A 256 -12.35 12.56 -11.26
CA GLU A 256 -13.44 13.51 -11.02
C GLU A 256 -13.53 13.96 -9.55
N ALA A 257 -13.23 13.06 -8.62
CA ALA A 257 -13.17 13.36 -7.19
C ALA A 257 -11.92 14.18 -6.80
N GLY A 258 -10.96 14.33 -7.72
CA GLY A 258 -9.72 15.07 -7.47
C GLY A 258 -8.90 14.46 -6.34
N ILE A 259 -8.76 13.14 -6.30
CA ILE A 259 -7.98 12.42 -5.27
C ILE A 259 -6.52 12.37 -5.72
N PRO A 260 -5.58 13.11 -5.10
CA PRO A 260 -4.19 13.18 -5.57
C PRO A 260 -3.45 11.85 -5.38
N VAL A 261 -3.61 11.24 -4.20
CA VAL A 261 -2.99 9.96 -3.84
C VAL A 261 -4.07 8.89 -3.74
N ALA A 262 -4.08 7.97 -4.70
CA ALA A 262 -5.01 6.85 -4.75
C ALA A 262 -4.23 5.53 -4.76
N MET A 263 -4.49 4.68 -3.78
CA MET A 263 -3.91 3.36 -3.64
C MET A 263 -4.91 2.34 -4.18
N VAL A 264 -4.70 1.92 -5.43
CA VAL A 264 -5.47 0.82 -6.02
C VAL A 264 -4.69 -0.47 -5.82
N GLY A 265 -5.23 -1.36 -5.00
CA GLY A 265 -4.68 -2.70 -4.75
C GLY A 265 -5.58 -3.79 -5.31
N ILE A 266 -5.06 -4.99 -5.44
CA ILE A 266 -5.87 -6.20 -5.65
C ILE A 266 -6.35 -6.72 -4.29
N LEU A 267 -7.50 -7.40 -4.24
CA LEU A 267 -8.02 -8.01 -3.02
C LEU A 267 -6.97 -8.95 -2.38
N GLY A 268 -6.55 -8.61 -1.17
CA GLY A 268 -5.78 -9.49 -0.30
C GLY A 268 -6.71 -10.27 0.63
N VAL A 269 -6.64 -11.60 0.61
CA VAL A 269 -7.44 -12.45 1.50
C VAL A 269 -6.66 -12.75 2.77
N LEU A 270 -6.82 -11.86 3.76
CA LEU A 270 -6.16 -11.93 5.06
C LEU A 270 -6.74 -13.04 5.95
N ARG A 271 -5.88 -13.72 6.73
CA ARG A 271 -6.30 -14.73 7.70
C ARG A 271 -7.30 -14.16 8.72
N ASP A 272 -8.16 -15.03 9.26
CA ASP A 272 -9.19 -14.71 10.26
C ASP A 272 -10.27 -13.72 9.82
N THR A 273 -10.33 -13.36 8.54
CA THR A 273 -11.38 -12.50 7.98
C THR A 273 -12.59 -13.31 7.49
N PRO A 274 -13.78 -12.70 7.38
CA PRO A 274 -14.92 -13.32 6.70
C PRO A 274 -14.60 -13.78 5.28
N ASP A 275 -13.80 -13.03 4.53
CA ASP A 275 -13.36 -13.38 3.17
C ASP A 275 -12.48 -14.62 3.18
N TYR A 276 -11.53 -14.74 4.10
CA TYR A 276 -10.73 -15.96 4.24
C TYR A 276 -11.61 -17.19 4.45
N LYS A 277 -12.61 -17.10 5.34
CA LYS A 277 -13.58 -18.19 5.55
C LYS A 277 -14.43 -18.45 4.30
N ARG A 278 -14.73 -17.44 3.49
CA ARG A 278 -15.48 -17.58 2.23
C ARG A 278 -14.65 -18.29 1.18
N PHE A 279 -13.47 -17.76 0.85
CA PHE A 279 -12.58 -18.32 -0.18
C PHE A 279 -12.03 -19.70 0.21
N SER A 280 -11.77 -19.96 1.50
CA SER A 280 -11.41 -21.29 2.00
C SER A 280 -12.50 -22.32 1.71
N ARG A 281 -13.77 -22.02 2.05
CA ARG A 281 -14.91 -22.92 1.79
C ARG A 281 -15.15 -23.16 0.30
N MET A 282 -14.77 -22.21 -0.54
CA MET A 282 -14.87 -22.32 -2.00
C MET A 282 -13.67 -23.05 -2.62
N GLY A 283 -12.64 -23.41 -1.85
CA GLY A 283 -11.41 -24.01 -2.38
C GLY A 283 -10.60 -23.05 -3.27
N ARG A 284 -10.71 -21.74 -3.04
CA ARG A 284 -10.09 -20.69 -3.87
C ARG A 284 -8.93 -19.97 -3.19
N LEU A 285 -8.46 -20.42 -2.03
CA LEU A 285 -7.21 -19.90 -1.45
C LEU A 285 -6.01 -20.51 -2.18
N VAL A 286 -4.99 -19.72 -2.45
CA VAL A 286 -3.73 -20.23 -3.04
C VAL A 286 -2.84 -20.75 -1.91
N GLU A 287 -2.48 -22.02 -1.97
CA GLU A 287 -1.65 -22.66 -0.94
C GLU A 287 -0.24 -22.07 -0.93
N GLY A 288 0.32 -21.84 0.27
CA GLY A 288 1.67 -21.30 0.45
C GLY A 288 1.80 -19.79 0.19
N VAL A 289 0.79 -19.13 -0.36
CA VAL A 289 0.82 -17.69 -0.65
C VAL A 289 0.15 -16.89 0.46
N LYS A 290 0.90 -15.96 1.06
CA LYS A 290 0.41 -15.04 2.09
C LYS A 290 0.19 -13.67 1.46
N TYR A 291 -0.90 -13.02 1.82
CA TYR A 291 -1.02 -11.61 1.49
C TYR A 291 -0.01 -10.80 2.33
N SER A 292 0.94 -10.17 1.67
CA SER A 292 2.03 -9.39 2.28
C SER A 292 1.66 -7.92 2.54
N GLY A 293 0.42 -7.52 2.25
CA GLY A 293 0.02 -6.11 2.19
C GLY A 293 0.25 -5.46 0.82
N ASP A 294 0.85 -6.21 -0.11
CA ASP A 294 1.14 -5.77 -1.46
C ASP A 294 0.67 -6.84 -2.46
N SER A 295 -0.38 -6.50 -3.23
CA SER A 295 -0.89 -7.34 -4.31
C SER A 295 -1.25 -6.46 -5.49
N GLY A 296 -0.54 -6.65 -6.60
CA GLY A 296 -0.60 -5.80 -7.78
C GLY A 296 0.78 -5.62 -8.44
N ILE A 297 1.04 -4.43 -8.99
CA ILE A 297 2.25 -4.10 -9.75
C ILE A 297 3.60 -4.42 -9.05
N PHE A 298 3.65 -4.46 -7.73
CA PHE A 298 4.88 -4.77 -6.97
C PHE A 298 4.97 -6.25 -6.58
N SER A 299 3.83 -6.97 -6.53
CA SER A 299 3.73 -8.40 -6.23
C SER A 299 2.62 -9.05 -7.06
N ARG A 300 3.03 -9.92 -8.00
CA ARG A 300 2.13 -10.71 -8.86
C ARG A 300 1.48 -11.89 -8.11
N GLU A 301 1.79 -12.07 -6.83
CA GLU A 301 1.27 -13.18 -6.03
C GLU A 301 -0.14 -12.90 -5.52
N LEU A 302 -1.12 -13.64 -6.03
CA LEU A 302 -2.50 -13.57 -5.57
C LEU A 302 -2.73 -14.56 -4.42
N SER A 303 -3.28 -14.08 -3.31
CA SER A 303 -3.66 -14.92 -2.15
C SER A 303 -4.90 -15.80 -2.38
N TYR A 304 -5.58 -15.63 -3.50
CA TYR A 304 -6.78 -16.37 -3.90
C TYR A 304 -6.86 -16.48 -5.43
N VAL A 305 -7.71 -17.40 -5.90
CA VAL A 305 -8.00 -17.60 -7.32
C VAL A 305 -9.24 -16.75 -7.69
N PRO A 306 -9.12 -15.64 -8.46
CA PRO A 306 -10.25 -14.85 -8.93
C PRO A 306 -11.17 -15.61 -9.92
N ILE A 307 -12.39 -15.08 -10.15
CA ILE A 307 -13.28 -15.62 -11.21
C ILE A 307 -12.78 -15.19 -12.58
N ILE A 308 -12.41 -13.92 -12.71
CA ILE A 308 -11.64 -13.43 -13.85
C ILE A 308 -10.30 -14.17 -13.90
N GLU A 309 -9.76 -14.35 -15.11
CA GLU A 309 -8.45 -14.94 -15.29
C GLU A 309 -7.37 -14.07 -14.56
N PRO A 310 -6.46 -14.68 -13.77
CA PRO A 310 -5.46 -13.96 -12.97
C PRO A 310 -4.59 -12.95 -13.75
N GLU A 311 -4.09 -13.32 -14.91
CA GLU A 311 -3.28 -12.44 -15.77
C GLU A 311 -4.09 -11.26 -16.30
N GLU A 312 -5.36 -11.47 -16.64
CA GLU A 312 -6.26 -10.40 -17.03
C GLU A 312 -6.50 -9.42 -15.87
N LEU A 313 -6.67 -9.91 -14.64
CA LEU A 313 -6.80 -9.05 -13.45
C LEU A 313 -5.52 -8.22 -13.22
N LEU A 314 -4.35 -8.85 -13.31
CA LEU A 314 -3.05 -8.17 -13.17
C LEU A 314 -2.87 -7.10 -14.26
N ALA A 315 -3.23 -7.41 -15.51
CA ALA A 315 -3.18 -6.45 -16.61
C ALA A 315 -4.12 -5.25 -16.41
N ARG A 316 -5.36 -5.50 -15.96
CA ARG A 316 -6.31 -4.43 -15.62
C ARG A 316 -5.79 -3.56 -14.46
N HIS A 317 -5.23 -4.17 -13.41
CA HIS A 317 -4.63 -3.44 -12.29
C HIS A 317 -3.45 -2.57 -12.75
N ARG A 318 -2.55 -3.14 -13.54
CA ARG A 318 -1.40 -2.45 -14.15
C ARG A 318 -1.84 -1.22 -14.93
N TYR A 319 -2.83 -1.37 -15.79
CA TYR A 319 -3.40 -0.27 -16.58
C TYR A 319 -3.92 0.87 -15.68
N VAL A 320 -4.66 0.55 -14.61
CA VAL A 320 -5.18 1.55 -13.66
C VAL A 320 -4.04 2.31 -12.99
N VAL A 321 -3.06 1.61 -12.43
CA VAL A 321 -1.93 2.23 -11.70
C VAL A 321 -1.09 3.09 -12.65
N GLU A 322 -0.78 2.60 -13.85
CA GLU A 322 -0.05 3.35 -14.88
C GLU A 322 -0.78 4.63 -15.27
N ARG A 323 -2.09 4.53 -15.55
CA ARG A 323 -2.88 5.66 -16.01
C ARG A 323 -3.02 6.72 -14.91
N LEU A 324 -3.33 6.32 -13.69
CA LEU A 324 -3.47 7.23 -12.54
C LEU A 324 -2.15 7.95 -12.21
N ASN A 325 -1.02 7.23 -12.27
CA ASN A 325 0.30 7.79 -11.99
C ASN A 325 1.01 8.33 -13.24
N SER A 326 0.30 8.52 -14.34
CA SER A 326 0.77 9.36 -15.44
C SER A 326 0.82 10.82 -14.97
N ALA A 327 1.83 11.56 -15.43
CA ALA A 327 2.02 12.95 -14.99
C ALA A 327 0.80 13.83 -15.30
N GLU A 328 0.16 13.62 -16.46
CA GLU A 328 -1.04 14.33 -16.87
C GLU A 328 -2.18 14.16 -15.85
N ILE A 329 -2.58 12.92 -15.57
CA ILE A 329 -3.69 12.61 -14.67
C ILE A 329 -3.35 12.96 -13.23
N PHE A 330 -2.12 12.73 -12.78
CA PHE A 330 -1.72 13.11 -11.42
C PHE A 330 -1.89 14.62 -11.20
N PHE A 331 -1.33 15.45 -12.09
CA PHE A 331 -1.43 16.90 -11.97
C PHE A 331 -2.84 17.43 -12.25
N GLU A 332 -3.64 16.75 -13.08
CA GLU A 332 -5.08 17.02 -13.22
C GLU A 332 -5.81 16.86 -11.89
N ARG A 333 -5.64 15.72 -11.22
CA ARG A 333 -6.27 15.44 -9.91
C ARG A 333 -5.86 16.44 -8.84
N CYS A 334 -4.58 16.82 -8.82
CA CYS A 334 -4.09 17.86 -7.91
C CYS A 334 -4.80 19.20 -8.16
N ARG A 335 -5.03 19.60 -9.43
CA ARG A 335 -5.79 20.83 -9.72
C ARG A 335 -7.24 20.71 -9.27
N THR A 336 -7.90 19.59 -9.57
CA THR A 336 -9.28 19.32 -9.16
C THR A 336 -9.43 19.36 -7.64
N HIS A 337 -8.46 18.83 -6.88
CA HIS A 337 -8.45 18.93 -5.42
C HIS A 337 -8.55 20.40 -4.95
N TYR A 338 -7.69 21.28 -5.46
CA TYR A 338 -7.70 22.70 -5.06
C TYR A 338 -8.92 23.48 -5.58
N GLN A 339 -9.60 22.99 -6.63
CA GLN A 339 -10.87 23.59 -7.07
C GLN A 339 -11.99 23.43 -6.04
N TYR A 340 -12.01 22.31 -5.31
CA TYR A 340 -13.04 22.02 -4.29
C TYR A 340 -12.62 22.40 -2.87
N ARG A 341 -11.36 22.78 -2.66
CA ARG A 341 -10.84 23.16 -1.35
C ARG A 341 -11.23 24.60 -1.01
N GLU A 342 -12.13 24.77 -0.05
CA GLU A 342 -12.66 26.07 0.36
C GLU A 342 -11.91 26.65 1.56
N LEU A 343 -11.66 25.81 2.58
CA LEU A 343 -10.92 26.19 3.78
C LEU A 343 -9.43 25.87 3.66
N ARG A 344 -8.60 26.60 4.42
CA ARG A 344 -7.16 26.34 4.56
C ARG A 344 -6.84 25.67 5.89
N PRO A 345 -5.95 24.67 5.93
CA PRO A 345 -5.44 24.08 7.15
C PRO A 345 -4.99 25.14 8.15
N LYS A 346 -5.27 24.89 9.43
CA LYS A 346 -4.90 25.79 10.52
C LYS A 346 -3.41 25.79 10.81
N SER A 347 -2.78 24.62 10.71
CA SER A 347 -1.37 24.44 11.02
C SER A 347 -0.51 24.63 9.77
N PHE A 348 0.54 25.43 9.91
CA PHE A 348 1.55 25.65 8.89
C PHE A 348 2.88 25.09 9.34
N MET A 349 3.52 24.29 8.48
CA MET A 349 4.91 23.91 8.67
C MET A 349 5.80 25.14 8.48
N PRO A 350 6.74 25.43 9.39
CA PRO A 350 7.69 26.51 9.21
C PRO A 350 8.56 26.24 7.98
N ILE A 351 8.79 27.28 7.17
CA ILE A 351 9.70 27.18 6.02
C ILE A 351 11.13 27.25 6.54
N THR A 352 11.83 26.12 6.54
CA THR A 352 13.25 26.04 6.88
C THR A 352 14.11 26.01 5.62
N LEU A 353 15.44 25.94 5.79
CA LEU A 353 16.37 25.73 4.67
C LEU A 353 16.09 24.43 3.91
N THR A 354 15.53 23.43 4.57
CA THR A 354 15.15 22.14 3.96
C THR A 354 14.04 22.36 2.91
N GLU A 355 12.98 23.08 3.25
CA GLU A 355 11.87 23.40 2.35
C GLU A 355 12.34 24.26 1.17
N VAL A 356 13.21 25.25 1.43
CA VAL A 356 13.80 26.08 0.36
C VAL A 356 14.61 25.23 -0.61
N LYS A 357 15.46 24.34 -0.09
CA LYS A 357 16.25 23.40 -0.91
C LYS A 357 15.34 22.43 -1.68
N ALA A 358 14.26 21.94 -1.06
CA ALA A 358 13.29 21.07 -1.70
C ALA A 358 12.59 21.80 -2.86
N CYS A 359 12.20 23.07 -2.68
CA CYS A 359 11.63 23.92 -3.72
C CYS A 359 12.58 24.05 -4.92
N PHE A 360 13.83 24.47 -4.71
CA PHE A 360 14.82 24.56 -5.80
C PHE A 360 15.04 23.23 -6.52
N ARG A 361 15.11 22.12 -5.76
CA ARG A 361 15.24 20.78 -6.34
C ARG A 361 14.02 20.40 -7.16
N SER A 362 12.81 20.74 -6.72
CA SER A 362 11.57 20.48 -7.47
C SER A 362 11.58 21.26 -8.79
N LEU A 363 11.85 22.57 -8.74
CA LEU A 363 11.92 23.43 -9.93
C LEU A 363 12.95 22.92 -10.94
N TRP A 364 14.14 22.52 -10.48
CA TRP A 364 15.18 21.99 -11.36
C TRP A 364 14.87 20.58 -11.89
N ARG A 365 14.56 19.63 -11.01
CA ARG A 365 14.35 18.24 -11.41
C ARG A 365 13.10 18.09 -12.27
N GLN A 366 11.98 18.64 -11.83
CA GLN A 366 10.70 18.46 -12.50
C GLN A 366 10.48 19.50 -13.59
N GLY A 367 10.81 20.76 -13.31
CA GLY A 367 10.58 21.87 -14.24
C GLY A 367 11.57 21.95 -15.41
N VAL A 368 12.78 21.39 -15.27
CA VAL A 368 13.81 21.44 -16.33
C VAL A 368 14.16 20.05 -16.86
N LYS A 369 14.55 19.11 -15.99
CA LYS A 369 15.14 17.83 -16.40
C LYS A 369 14.15 16.77 -16.88
N LYS A 370 12.90 16.75 -16.40
CA LYS A 370 11.96 15.66 -16.68
C LYS A 370 11.09 15.93 -17.92
N GLY A 371 10.77 14.87 -18.65
CA GLY A 371 9.97 14.95 -19.89
C GLY A 371 8.55 15.50 -19.68
N TYR A 372 7.99 15.32 -18.48
CA TYR A 372 6.65 15.81 -18.12
C TYR A 372 6.62 17.26 -17.61
N ARG A 373 7.71 18.03 -17.75
CA ARG A 373 7.82 19.43 -17.26
C ARG A 373 6.66 20.34 -17.65
N ARG A 374 6.01 20.10 -18.79
CA ARG A 374 4.84 20.86 -19.23
C ARG A 374 3.68 20.72 -18.24
N GLU A 375 3.37 19.51 -17.78
CA GLU A 375 2.29 19.27 -16.81
C GLU A 375 2.61 19.84 -15.43
N TYR A 376 3.88 19.75 -15.02
CA TYR A 376 4.38 20.38 -13.80
C TYR A 376 4.18 21.92 -13.82
N TRP A 377 4.61 22.59 -14.90
CA TRP A 377 4.47 24.05 -15.01
C TRP A 377 3.02 24.49 -15.19
N LYS A 378 2.17 23.70 -15.87
CA LYS A 378 0.72 23.95 -15.92
C LYS A 378 0.12 23.93 -14.51
N PHE A 379 0.47 22.94 -13.69
CA PHE A 379 0.00 22.84 -12.32
C PHE A 379 0.53 23.96 -11.42
N LEU A 380 1.84 24.22 -11.42
CA LEU A 380 2.38 25.32 -10.60
C LEU A 380 1.88 26.69 -11.05
N GLY A 381 1.71 26.91 -12.35
CA GLY A 381 1.10 28.14 -12.88
C GLY A 381 -0.35 28.30 -12.40
N TYR A 382 -1.12 27.21 -12.36
CA TYR A 382 -2.46 27.19 -11.77
C TYR A 382 -2.42 27.56 -10.27
N MET A 383 -1.53 26.94 -9.49
CA MET A 383 -1.36 27.26 -8.07
C MET A 383 -1.00 28.73 -7.84
N LEU A 384 -0.01 29.26 -8.59
CA LEU A 384 0.39 30.66 -8.48
C LEU A 384 -0.74 31.64 -8.82
N ARG A 385 -1.61 31.28 -9.77
CA ARG A 385 -2.71 32.14 -10.23
C ARG A 385 -3.94 32.09 -9.32
N HIS A 386 -4.31 30.91 -8.84
CA HIS A 386 -5.58 30.67 -8.15
C HIS A 386 -5.42 30.43 -6.64
N HIS A 387 -4.28 29.89 -6.19
CA HIS A 387 -4.01 29.51 -4.81
C HIS A 387 -2.59 29.90 -4.36
N PRO A 388 -2.18 31.18 -4.46
CA PRO A 388 -0.78 31.60 -4.28
C PRO A 388 -0.21 31.28 -2.90
N THR A 389 -1.05 31.24 -1.88
CA THR A 389 -0.69 30.89 -0.49
C THR A 389 -0.50 29.40 -0.27
N ASP A 390 -1.07 28.56 -1.14
CA ASP A 390 -0.99 27.10 -1.08
C ASP A 390 0.11 26.55 -1.99
N VAL A 391 0.90 27.43 -2.61
CA VAL A 391 2.05 27.04 -3.46
C VAL A 391 3.04 26.11 -2.74
N PRO A 392 3.40 26.30 -1.46
CA PRO A 392 4.26 25.36 -0.75
C PRO A 392 3.69 23.93 -0.72
N ASP A 393 2.38 23.82 -0.47
CA ASP A 393 1.67 22.55 -0.46
C ASP A 393 1.53 21.96 -1.87
N GLY A 394 1.30 22.80 -2.89
CA GLY A 394 1.35 22.40 -4.29
C GLY A 394 2.73 21.84 -4.69
N ILE A 395 3.82 22.44 -4.21
CA ILE A 395 5.18 21.92 -4.43
C ILE A 395 5.36 20.57 -3.73
N ARG A 396 4.86 20.40 -2.49
CA ARG A 396 4.85 19.10 -1.80
C ARG A 396 4.13 18.04 -2.63
N LEU A 397 2.90 18.31 -3.11
CA LEU A 397 2.14 17.39 -3.97
C LEU A 397 2.90 17.09 -5.27
N ALA A 398 3.54 18.08 -5.89
CA ALA A 398 4.35 17.85 -7.08
C ALA A 398 5.56 16.95 -6.79
N ILE A 399 6.21 17.09 -5.63
CA ILE A 399 7.29 16.19 -5.21
C ILE A 399 6.76 14.78 -4.97
N GLN A 400 5.62 14.61 -4.29
CA GLN A 400 5.00 13.29 -4.12
C GLN A 400 4.63 12.67 -5.47
N GLY A 401 4.06 13.45 -6.39
CA GLY A 401 3.79 13.04 -7.76
C GLY A 401 5.04 12.56 -8.49
N HIS A 402 6.17 13.26 -8.33
CA HIS A 402 7.45 12.82 -8.88
C HIS A 402 7.80 11.39 -8.45
N HIS A 403 7.66 11.11 -7.15
CA HIS A 403 7.94 9.80 -6.59
C HIS A 403 6.94 8.76 -7.11
N LEU A 404 5.64 9.02 -7.08
CA LEU A 404 4.61 8.10 -7.60
C LEU A 404 4.82 7.76 -9.08
N ILE A 405 5.12 8.75 -9.93
CA ILE A 405 5.40 8.55 -11.36
C ILE A 405 6.63 7.66 -11.55
N LEU A 406 7.73 7.93 -10.82
CA LEU A 406 8.98 7.18 -10.98
C LEU A 406 8.90 5.77 -10.40
N THR A 407 8.31 5.62 -9.23
CA THR A 407 8.08 4.34 -8.55
C THR A 407 7.16 3.46 -9.41
N THR A 408 6.06 4.01 -9.94
CA THR A 408 5.18 3.26 -10.85
C THR A 408 5.93 2.80 -12.08
N ARG A 409 6.70 3.68 -12.74
CA ARG A 409 7.49 3.29 -13.91
C ARG A 409 8.49 2.18 -13.59
N ALA A 410 9.18 2.28 -12.45
CA ALA A 410 10.13 1.26 -12.05
C ALA A 410 9.44 -0.08 -11.75
N ALA A 411 8.28 -0.06 -11.09
CA ALA A 411 7.47 -1.25 -10.85
C ALA A 411 6.97 -1.90 -12.15
N LEU A 412 6.49 -1.09 -13.13
CA LEU A 412 6.11 -1.58 -14.45
C LEU A 412 7.28 -2.26 -15.17
N GLN A 413 8.49 -1.71 -15.06
CA GLN A 413 9.69 -2.31 -15.64
C GLN A 413 10.05 -3.64 -14.97
N VAL A 414 9.92 -3.73 -13.63
CA VAL A 414 10.13 -4.98 -12.89
C VAL A 414 9.12 -6.04 -13.33
N ASP A 415 7.85 -5.66 -13.46
CA ASP A 415 6.78 -6.54 -13.94
C ASP A 415 7.07 -7.03 -15.37
N GLU A 416 7.53 -6.16 -16.27
CA GLU A 416 7.97 -6.54 -17.62
C GLU A 416 9.12 -7.54 -17.62
N VAL A 417 10.10 -7.39 -16.72
CA VAL A 417 11.19 -8.36 -16.58
C VAL A 417 10.63 -9.71 -16.18
N LYS A 418 9.73 -9.75 -15.19
CA LYS A 418 9.12 -11.00 -14.69
C LYS A 418 8.35 -11.70 -15.80
N SER A 419 7.51 -10.98 -16.54
CA SER A 419 6.78 -11.55 -17.69
C SER A 419 7.72 -12.12 -18.75
N PHE A 420 8.81 -11.40 -19.08
CA PHE A 420 9.84 -11.91 -20.00
C PHE A 420 10.45 -13.23 -19.52
N LEU A 421 10.78 -13.36 -18.22
CA LEU A 421 11.35 -14.59 -17.68
C LEU A 421 10.36 -15.76 -17.80
N ASP A 422 9.10 -15.55 -17.44
CA ASP A 422 8.06 -16.57 -17.49
C ASP A 422 7.82 -17.07 -18.92
N GLU A 423 7.68 -16.16 -19.88
CA GLU A 423 7.44 -16.51 -21.27
C GLU A 423 8.65 -17.19 -21.91
N ALA A 424 9.88 -16.71 -21.62
CA ALA A 424 11.11 -17.34 -22.08
C ALA A 424 11.21 -18.81 -21.61
N LEU A 425 10.81 -19.11 -20.37
CA LEU A 425 10.75 -20.49 -19.86
C LEU A 425 9.72 -21.34 -20.61
N VAL A 426 8.51 -20.81 -20.85
CA VAL A 426 7.46 -21.53 -21.58
C VAL A 426 7.95 -21.91 -22.98
N HIS A 427 8.59 -20.99 -23.69
CA HIS A 427 9.15 -21.27 -25.01
C HIS A 427 10.27 -22.30 -24.97
N LEU A 428 11.20 -22.18 -24.02
CA LEU A 428 12.30 -23.13 -23.88
C LEU A 428 11.78 -24.55 -23.55
N LYS A 429 10.76 -24.65 -22.69
CA LYS A 429 10.07 -25.91 -22.38
C LYS A 429 9.45 -26.53 -23.62
N ARG A 430 8.72 -25.75 -24.44
CA ARG A 430 8.13 -26.24 -25.71
C ARG A 430 9.19 -26.71 -26.71
N PHE A 431 10.29 -25.95 -26.86
CA PHE A 431 11.41 -26.35 -27.72
C PHE A 431 12.01 -27.68 -27.25
N SER A 432 12.26 -27.84 -25.94
CA SER A 432 12.79 -29.09 -25.37
C SER A 432 11.88 -30.31 -25.54
N GLN A 433 10.61 -30.08 -25.88
CA GLN A 433 9.60 -31.11 -26.12
C GLN A 433 9.42 -31.43 -27.63
N GLY A 434 10.21 -30.83 -28.52
CA GLY A 434 10.19 -31.11 -29.95
C GLY A 434 9.11 -30.35 -30.75
N TYR A 435 8.53 -29.29 -30.17
CA TYR A 435 7.58 -28.43 -30.89
C TYR A 435 8.33 -27.37 -31.70
N SER A 436 8.26 -27.45 -33.03
CA SER A 436 8.82 -26.46 -33.96
C SER A 436 7.77 -25.42 -34.36
N GLU A 437 7.42 -24.51 -33.46
CA GLU A 437 6.65 -23.31 -33.81
C GLU A 437 7.56 -22.09 -33.88
N THR A 438 7.29 -21.19 -34.82
CA THR A 438 7.94 -19.89 -34.90
C THR A 438 7.78 -19.16 -33.57
N PHE A 439 8.87 -18.64 -33.03
CA PHE A 439 8.90 -17.83 -31.81
C PHE A 439 8.03 -16.56 -32.00
N GLN A 440 6.74 -16.66 -31.71
CA GLN A 440 5.80 -15.55 -31.63
C GLN A 440 5.37 -15.38 -30.18
N LEU A 441 5.95 -14.37 -29.56
CA LEU A 441 5.69 -13.94 -28.22
C LEU A 441 4.55 -12.90 -28.24
N ASN A 442 3.45 -13.16 -27.54
CA ASN A 442 2.35 -12.21 -27.38
C ASN A 442 2.63 -11.34 -26.14
N VAL A 443 3.48 -10.34 -26.30
CA VAL A 443 3.95 -9.45 -25.23
C VAL A 443 3.77 -8.02 -25.71
N GLY A 444 3.54 -7.10 -24.77
CA GLY A 444 3.39 -5.68 -25.09
C GLY A 444 4.58 -5.11 -25.88
N ASP A 445 4.32 -4.01 -26.59
CA ASP A 445 5.19 -3.37 -27.61
C ASP A 445 6.68 -3.16 -27.22
N SER A 446 7.02 -3.17 -25.92
CA SER A 446 8.38 -2.90 -25.44
C SER A 446 9.30 -4.15 -25.45
N VAL A 447 8.78 -5.36 -25.20
CA VAL A 447 9.56 -6.61 -25.26
C VAL A 447 9.88 -6.99 -26.70
N THR A 448 9.03 -6.57 -27.65
CA THR A 448 9.21 -6.75 -29.09
C THR A 448 10.52 -6.15 -29.59
N THR A 449 10.94 -4.99 -29.06
CA THR A 449 12.18 -4.31 -29.50
C THR A 449 13.43 -5.06 -29.02
N LEU A 450 13.42 -5.55 -27.77
CA LEU A 450 14.51 -6.34 -27.22
C LEU A 450 14.59 -7.72 -27.89
N MET A 451 13.44 -8.36 -28.11
CA MET A 451 13.39 -9.63 -28.82
C MET A 451 13.81 -9.50 -30.27
N GLN A 452 13.47 -8.43 -30.99
CA GLN A 452 14.00 -8.16 -32.33
C GLN A 452 15.54 -8.08 -32.33
N SER A 453 16.15 -7.56 -31.26
CA SER A 453 17.61 -7.49 -31.11
C SER A 453 18.27 -8.83 -30.75
N ILE A 454 17.52 -9.75 -30.14
CA ILE A 454 17.98 -11.09 -29.74
C ILE A 454 17.63 -12.16 -30.80
N HIS A 455 16.55 -11.98 -31.56
CA HIS A 455 16.02 -12.94 -32.52
C HIS A 455 17.05 -13.34 -33.59
N HIS A 456 17.88 -12.39 -34.02
CA HIS A 456 19.00 -12.66 -34.94
C HIS A 456 20.16 -13.46 -34.32
N ARG A 457 20.17 -13.64 -32.99
CA ARG A 457 21.18 -14.40 -32.24
C ARG A 457 20.73 -15.84 -31.94
N PHE A 458 19.48 -16.19 -32.23
CA PHE A 458 19.03 -17.59 -32.19
C PHE A 458 19.55 -18.32 -33.44
N GLU A 459 20.19 -19.48 -33.26
CA GLU A 459 20.51 -20.36 -34.39
C GLU A 459 19.22 -21.02 -34.94
N HIS A 460 19.21 -21.43 -36.21
CA HIS A 460 18.07 -22.10 -36.83
C HIS A 460 17.61 -23.28 -35.97
N PHE A 461 16.29 -23.55 -35.94
CA PHE A 461 15.60 -24.61 -35.19
C PHE A 461 16.05 -26.04 -35.60
N GLN A 462 17.33 -26.36 -35.42
CA GLN A 462 17.84 -27.73 -35.47
C GLN A 462 17.69 -28.33 -34.07
N ASP A 463 16.95 -29.42 -33.97
CA ASP A 463 16.70 -30.18 -32.74
C ASP A 463 17.97 -30.97 -32.35
N ASP A 464 18.98 -30.25 -31.84
CA ASP A 464 20.19 -30.79 -31.25
C ASP A 464 20.51 -30.07 -29.93
N HIS A 465 21.08 -30.81 -28.98
CA HIS A 465 21.41 -30.38 -27.63
C HIS A 465 22.27 -29.10 -27.59
N ARG A 466 23.18 -28.93 -28.57
CA ARG A 466 24.03 -27.74 -28.69
C ARG A 466 23.22 -26.47 -28.97
N THR A 467 22.21 -26.55 -29.83
CA THR A 467 21.32 -25.44 -30.16
C THR A 467 20.50 -25.02 -28.92
N LEU A 468 20.00 -26.00 -28.16
CA LEU A 468 19.27 -25.75 -26.91
C LEU A 468 20.16 -25.05 -25.88
N GLN A 469 21.39 -25.54 -25.67
CA GLN A 469 22.37 -24.90 -24.77
C GLN A 469 22.71 -23.47 -25.18
N HIS A 470 22.90 -23.23 -26.49
CA HIS A 470 23.19 -21.89 -27.01
C HIS A 470 22.04 -20.93 -26.73
N ASN A 471 20.81 -21.31 -27.08
CA ASN A 471 19.60 -20.50 -26.87
C ASN A 471 19.36 -20.20 -25.39
N ALA A 472 19.55 -21.19 -24.51
CA ALA A 472 19.50 -21.00 -23.06
C ALA A 472 20.52 -19.96 -22.58
N SER A 473 21.77 -20.00 -23.09
CA SER A 473 22.81 -19.03 -22.74
C SER A 473 22.51 -17.60 -23.22
N VAL A 474 21.80 -17.46 -24.34
CA VAL A 474 21.39 -16.17 -24.89
C VAL A 474 20.28 -15.57 -24.01
N LEU A 475 19.29 -16.39 -23.63
CA LEU A 475 18.21 -15.99 -22.73
C LEU A 475 18.72 -15.59 -21.35
N LEU A 476 19.64 -16.35 -20.76
CA LEU A 476 20.26 -16.02 -19.47
C LEU A 476 21.02 -14.70 -19.49
N ARG A 477 21.79 -14.44 -20.56
CA ARG A 477 22.51 -13.16 -20.71
C ARG A 477 21.54 -11.98 -20.85
N ALA A 478 20.50 -12.13 -21.67
CA ALA A 478 19.47 -11.11 -21.83
C ALA A 478 18.74 -10.82 -20.50
N ALA A 479 18.38 -11.87 -19.75
CA ALA A 479 17.77 -11.74 -18.42
C ALA A 479 18.66 -10.96 -17.45
N GLN A 480 19.96 -11.27 -17.41
CA GLN A 480 20.93 -10.59 -16.55
C GLN A 480 21.08 -9.10 -16.93
N GLU A 481 21.26 -8.81 -18.22
CA GLU A 481 21.36 -7.44 -18.73
C GLU A 481 20.11 -6.63 -18.40
N TYR A 482 18.91 -7.23 -18.51
CA TYR A 482 17.66 -6.54 -18.19
C TYR A 482 17.51 -6.27 -16.69
N CYS A 483 17.89 -7.21 -15.83
CA CYS A 483 17.93 -7.00 -14.38
C CYS A 483 18.88 -5.86 -13.99
N ASP A 484 20.02 -5.72 -14.67
CA ASP A 484 21.01 -4.67 -14.40
C ASP A 484 20.50 -3.26 -14.77
N LEU A 485 19.61 -3.15 -15.76
CA LEU A 485 18.95 -1.91 -16.17
C LEU A 485 17.91 -1.40 -15.16
N ILE A 486 17.44 -2.26 -14.26
CA ILE A 486 16.45 -1.90 -13.23
C ILE A 486 17.12 -1.09 -12.12
N ARG A 487 16.37 -0.10 -11.60
CA ARG A 487 16.79 0.74 -10.49
C ARG A 487 17.15 -0.12 -9.28
N GLU A 488 18.27 0.19 -8.66
CA GLU A 488 18.86 -0.55 -7.54
C GLU A 488 17.85 -0.88 -6.43
N GLU A 489 17.00 0.08 -6.06
CA GLU A 489 15.98 -0.08 -5.01
C GLU A 489 14.95 -1.19 -5.29
N PHE A 490 14.75 -1.58 -6.55
CA PHE A 490 13.81 -2.65 -6.94
C PHE A 490 14.50 -3.96 -7.34
N ARG A 491 15.83 -4.01 -7.45
CA ARG A 491 16.55 -5.22 -7.89
C ARG A 491 16.30 -6.44 -6.99
N HIS A 492 16.09 -6.21 -5.69
CA HIS A 492 15.78 -7.29 -4.74
C HIS A 492 14.53 -8.10 -5.15
N GLN A 493 13.57 -7.48 -5.86
CA GLN A 493 12.36 -8.14 -6.35
C GLN A 493 12.61 -9.08 -7.53
N LEU A 494 13.79 -9.01 -8.16
CA LEU A 494 14.17 -9.81 -9.33
C LEU A 494 15.17 -10.90 -9.00
N GLN A 495 15.81 -10.87 -7.83
CA GLN A 495 16.78 -11.88 -7.45
C GLN A 495 16.17 -13.29 -7.41
N GLY A 496 15.07 -13.47 -6.66
CA GLY A 496 14.37 -14.75 -6.57
C GLY A 496 13.87 -15.27 -7.93
N PRO A 497 13.16 -14.44 -8.73
CA PRO A 497 12.76 -14.81 -10.09
C PRO A 497 13.93 -15.20 -11.00
N LEU A 498 15.03 -14.46 -10.97
CA LEU A 498 16.22 -14.75 -11.79
C LEU A 498 16.90 -16.07 -11.38
N GLU A 499 17.05 -16.33 -10.08
CA GLU A 499 17.55 -17.60 -9.55
C GLU A 499 16.61 -18.78 -9.90
N GLY A 500 15.30 -18.55 -9.85
CA GLY A 500 14.29 -19.51 -10.31
C GLY A 500 14.43 -19.83 -11.80
N PHE A 501 14.56 -18.80 -12.64
CA PHE A 501 14.78 -18.90 -14.07
C PHE A 501 16.04 -19.70 -14.41
N GLN A 502 17.16 -19.42 -13.73
CA GLN A 502 18.42 -20.15 -13.89
C GLN A 502 18.25 -21.64 -13.58
N ARG A 503 17.66 -21.98 -12.43
CA ARG A 503 17.44 -23.38 -12.02
C ARG A 503 16.53 -24.14 -12.98
N GLU A 504 15.49 -23.50 -13.50
CA GLU A 504 14.59 -24.11 -14.49
C GLU A 504 15.31 -24.36 -15.83
N ILE A 505 16.13 -23.43 -16.30
CA ILE A 505 16.97 -23.64 -17.48
C ILE A 505 17.91 -24.84 -17.29
N GLU A 506 18.60 -24.93 -16.15
CA GLU A 506 19.49 -26.05 -15.83
C GLU A 506 18.72 -27.39 -15.85
N SER A 507 17.55 -27.43 -15.21
CA SER A 507 16.66 -28.60 -15.20
C SER A 507 16.22 -29.04 -16.60
N ILE A 508 15.85 -28.09 -17.47
CA ILE A 508 15.46 -28.36 -18.86
C ILE A 508 16.63 -28.98 -19.64
N LEU A 509 17.83 -28.41 -19.50
CA LEU A 509 19.05 -28.91 -20.16
C LEU A 509 19.40 -30.33 -19.70
N GLU A 510 19.36 -30.59 -18.39
CA GLU A 510 19.61 -31.92 -17.84
C GLU A 510 18.58 -32.96 -18.29
N SER A 511 17.30 -32.59 -18.28
CA SER A 511 16.20 -33.46 -18.73
C SER A 511 16.35 -33.82 -20.21
N TYR A 512 16.69 -32.84 -21.06
CA TYR A 512 16.90 -33.09 -22.49
C TYR A 512 18.11 -34.00 -22.74
N ALA A 513 19.25 -33.75 -22.08
CA ALA A 513 20.45 -34.59 -22.20
C ALA A 513 20.20 -36.06 -21.83
N LYS A 514 19.39 -36.30 -20.79
CA LYS A 514 18.98 -37.66 -20.40
C LYS A 514 18.14 -38.36 -21.48
N ARG A 515 17.22 -37.63 -22.13
CA ARG A 515 16.37 -38.18 -23.22
C ARG A 515 17.15 -38.44 -24.49
N SER A 516 18.02 -37.52 -24.90
CA SER A 516 18.84 -37.65 -26.11
C SER A 516 19.82 -38.82 -25.97
N ASN A 517 20.43 -39.00 -24.79
CA ASN A 517 21.28 -40.17 -24.53
C ASN A 517 20.48 -41.47 -24.60
N TRP A 518 19.25 -41.52 -24.06
CA TRP A 518 18.39 -42.71 -24.15
C TRP A 518 18.06 -43.07 -25.61
N GLN A 519 17.71 -42.08 -26.43
CA GLN A 519 17.44 -42.27 -27.86
C GLN A 519 18.67 -42.66 -28.68
N ALA A 520 19.88 -42.25 -28.27
CA ALA A 520 21.13 -42.63 -28.92
C ALA A 520 21.63 -44.04 -28.51
N THR A 521 21.09 -44.60 -27.41
CA THR A 521 21.47 -45.93 -26.89
C THR A 521 20.49 -47.04 -27.30
N CYS A 522 19.29 -46.68 -27.75
CA CYS A 522 18.34 -47.57 -28.45
C CYS A 522 18.62 -47.58 -29.95
#